data_AF-A0A958LP38-F1
#
_entry.id   AF-A0A958LP38-F1
#
_cell.length_a   1.000
_cell.length_b   1.000
_cell.length_c   1.000
_cell.angle_alpha   90.00
_cell.angle_beta   90.00
_cell.angle_gamma   90.00
#
_symmetry.space_group_name_H-M   'P 1'
#
loop_
_entity.id
_entity.type
_entity.pdbx_description
1 polymer ?
#
loop_
_entity_poly.entity_id
_entity_poly.type
_entity_poly.pdbx_seq_one_letter_code
_entity_poly.pdbx_strand_id
1 'polypeptide(L)'
;MRRRFKRVFHQGLTFFLGYLPTSIRHRLIRSQLNLIYDLPEGLHFKIARTDKELQGAFALLHDSYVDMGYMLPHPSGLRVTFYHLLPSTTTVVGIYKDEVVATLSIIRDSSHGLPMDSAFSLSRLRKEGGKLAEISSLAVHKEFRNKGGLALFPLFRYLWIYCRFYFAVDYIVMATHPRLSEMFDALVLFSPLEEKQVPNYGFANGAPAVSKVLDLRKAPMLYAMKYGDKPDAKNLYRYMVPPDMGGVEFPAICLPNREDFRISDPVMTPELLRTLFVEKAQALENLNEEQIRTVVSHYSTPSYTENVPQILRLTEKIQLSLRRPAEPRYDVQCTGQLRRPFAKDPKFPMLVTNVSESGLGGKATGNLEEGQTYRITLAVAPLEVLALTVIVRWQNPQGLIGLEILRSSDRWKSFVRRLQTTSLDEAA
;
A
#
# COMPACT_ATOMS: atom_id res chain seq x y z
N MET A 1 -30.92 31.82 -7.49
CA MET A 1 -31.91 30.81 -7.98
C MET A 1 -31.30 29.66 -8.79
N ARG A 2 -30.34 29.85 -9.71
CA ARG A 2 -29.73 28.77 -10.53
C ARG A 2 -28.94 27.67 -9.78
N ARG A 3 -28.43 27.93 -8.56
CA ARG A 3 -27.70 26.93 -7.74
C ARG A 3 -28.61 25.92 -7.00
N ARG A 4 -29.86 26.30 -6.70
CA ARG A 4 -30.83 25.43 -5.99
C ARG A 4 -31.48 24.40 -6.93
N PHE A 5 -31.67 24.77 -8.20
CA PHE A 5 -32.23 23.88 -9.23
C PHE A 5 -31.29 22.71 -9.61
N LYS A 6 -29.97 22.90 -9.62
CA LYS A 6 -29.00 21.81 -9.90
C LYS A 6 -28.97 20.72 -8.81
N ARG A 7 -29.24 21.05 -7.54
CA ARG A 7 -29.30 20.06 -6.44
C ARG A 7 -30.57 19.22 -6.47
N VAL A 8 -31.71 19.81 -6.84
CA VAL A 8 -33.01 19.12 -6.92
C VAL A 8 -33.08 18.22 -8.17
N PHE A 9 -32.49 18.65 -9.29
CA PHE A 9 -32.46 17.85 -10.52
C PHE A 9 -31.56 16.60 -10.41
N HIS A 10 -30.49 16.65 -9.59
CA HIS A 10 -29.66 15.47 -9.30
C HIS A 10 -30.34 14.45 -8.39
N GLN A 11 -31.23 14.87 -7.49
CA GLN A 11 -31.94 13.94 -6.59
C GLN A 11 -33.06 13.15 -7.31
N GLY A 12 -33.77 13.79 -8.26
CA GLY A 12 -34.81 13.12 -9.06
C GLY A 12 -34.27 12.10 -10.06
N LEU A 13 -33.10 12.36 -10.67
CA LEU A 13 -32.48 11.43 -11.61
C LEU A 13 -31.93 10.17 -10.89
N THR A 14 -31.37 10.33 -9.69
CA THR A 14 -30.92 9.19 -8.87
C THR A 14 -32.03 8.24 -8.45
N PHE A 15 -33.27 8.73 -8.31
CA PHE A 15 -34.40 7.89 -7.92
C PHE A 15 -34.83 6.92 -9.04
N PHE A 16 -34.94 7.41 -10.29
CA PHE A 16 -35.27 6.56 -11.44
C PHE A 16 -34.10 5.67 -11.89
N LEU A 17 -32.86 6.14 -11.73
CA LEU A 17 -31.68 5.32 -12.01
C LEU A 17 -31.64 4.07 -11.11
N GLY A 18 -32.09 4.14 -9.85
CA GLY A 18 -32.09 3.01 -8.92
C GLY A 18 -32.95 1.80 -9.34
N TYR A 19 -33.97 2.01 -10.18
CA TYR A 19 -34.85 0.95 -10.68
C TYR A 19 -34.35 0.30 -11.97
N LEU A 20 -33.31 0.84 -12.60
CA LEU A 20 -32.76 0.26 -13.82
C LEU A 20 -31.93 -0.99 -13.52
N PRO A 21 -31.99 -2.03 -14.38
CA PRO A 21 -31.08 -3.16 -14.32
C PRO A 21 -29.61 -2.70 -14.25
N THR A 22 -28.81 -3.39 -13.46
CA THR A 22 -27.37 -3.09 -13.24
C THR A 22 -26.59 -2.96 -14.56
N SER A 23 -26.92 -3.75 -15.58
CA SER A 23 -26.31 -3.67 -16.91
C SER A 23 -26.51 -2.31 -17.60
N ILE A 24 -27.70 -1.72 -17.47
CA ILE A 24 -28.04 -0.41 -18.05
C ILE A 24 -27.36 0.68 -17.25
N ARG A 25 -27.43 0.62 -15.91
CA ARG A 25 -26.74 1.59 -15.02
C ARG A 25 -25.25 1.64 -15.31
N HIS A 26 -24.59 0.47 -15.38
CA HIS A 26 -23.16 0.39 -15.70
C HIS A 26 -22.83 0.93 -17.09
N ARG A 27 -23.73 0.76 -18.08
CA ARG A 27 -23.56 1.35 -19.42
C ARG A 27 -23.63 2.88 -19.36
N LEU A 28 -24.58 3.45 -18.60
CA LEU A 28 -24.71 4.90 -18.41
C LEU A 28 -23.53 5.51 -17.65
N ILE A 29 -23.02 4.83 -16.62
CA ILE A 29 -21.82 5.28 -15.90
C ILE A 29 -20.62 5.32 -16.86
N ARG A 30 -20.41 4.25 -17.64
CA ARG A 30 -19.32 4.20 -18.63
C ARG A 30 -19.48 5.22 -19.76
N SER A 31 -20.71 5.57 -20.16
CA SER A 31 -20.89 6.57 -21.23
C SER A 31 -20.47 7.97 -20.80
N GLN A 32 -20.43 8.26 -19.51
CA GLN A 32 -19.97 9.55 -18.97
C GLN A 32 -18.44 9.66 -18.87
N LEU A 33 -17.70 8.56 -18.99
CA LEU A 33 -16.24 8.52 -18.93
C LEU A 33 -15.62 9.51 -19.91
N ASN A 34 -14.65 10.34 -19.54
CA ASN A 34 -13.93 11.16 -20.51
C ASN A 34 -12.48 11.26 -20.08
N LEU A 35 -11.67 10.32 -20.55
CA LEU A 35 -10.29 10.16 -20.13
C LEU A 35 -9.41 11.27 -20.70
N ILE A 36 -8.60 11.85 -19.82
CA ILE A 36 -7.65 12.93 -20.14
C ILE A 36 -6.24 12.32 -20.13
N TYR A 37 -5.64 12.25 -21.31
CA TYR A 37 -4.30 11.71 -21.52
C TYR A 37 -3.23 12.80 -21.32
N ASP A 38 -3.49 13.99 -21.86
CA ASP A 38 -2.64 15.16 -21.67
C ASP A 38 -3.01 15.84 -20.35
N LEU A 39 -2.30 15.44 -19.29
CA LEU A 39 -2.48 16.03 -17.97
C LEU A 39 -1.90 17.47 -17.95
N PRO A 40 -2.53 18.41 -17.22
CA PRO A 40 -2.04 19.77 -17.11
C PRO A 40 -0.60 19.83 -16.63
N GLU A 41 0.18 20.75 -17.19
CA GLU A 41 1.54 21.01 -16.72
C GLU A 41 1.55 21.33 -15.21
N GLY A 42 2.50 20.74 -14.50
CA GLY A 42 2.63 20.85 -13.05
C GLY A 42 1.75 19.89 -12.25
N LEU A 43 0.86 19.10 -12.88
CA LEU A 43 0.17 17.98 -12.23
C LEU A 43 1.03 16.72 -12.34
N HIS A 44 1.46 16.17 -11.21
CA HIS A 44 2.20 14.90 -11.16
C HIS A 44 1.77 14.02 -9.98
N PHE A 45 2.06 12.73 -10.06
CA PHE A 45 1.66 11.72 -9.09
C PHE A 45 2.87 10.92 -8.62
N LYS A 46 3.07 10.82 -7.31
CA LYS A 46 4.24 10.16 -6.71
C LYS A 46 3.93 9.62 -5.31
N ILE A 47 4.84 8.82 -4.75
CA ILE A 47 4.84 8.53 -3.31
C ILE A 47 5.11 9.84 -2.55
N ALA A 48 4.30 10.13 -1.53
CA ALA A 48 4.55 11.22 -0.60
C ALA A 48 5.75 10.87 0.30
N ARG A 49 6.79 11.71 0.28
CA ARG A 49 8.04 11.49 1.01
C ARG A 49 8.34 12.62 2.00
N THR A 50 7.90 13.84 1.71
CA THR A 50 8.21 15.01 2.54
C THR A 50 7.12 15.29 3.57
N ASP A 51 7.47 16.09 4.58
CA ASP A 51 6.52 16.57 5.58
C ASP A 51 5.37 17.36 4.93
N LYS A 52 5.69 18.23 3.96
CA LYS A 52 4.68 19.01 3.21
C LYS A 52 3.71 18.09 2.47
N GLU A 53 4.21 17.08 1.76
CA GLU A 53 3.38 16.15 0.98
C GLU A 53 2.50 15.28 1.89
N LEU A 54 3.05 14.71 2.97
CA LEU A 54 2.30 13.86 3.90
C LEU A 54 1.27 14.67 4.70
N GLN A 55 1.62 15.87 5.19
CA GLN A 55 0.65 16.76 5.82
C GLN A 55 -0.45 17.16 4.85
N GLY A 56 -0.11 17.56 3.61
CA GLY A 56 -1.08 17.90 2.58
C GLY A 56 -2.03 16.74 2.27
N ALA A 57 -1.51 15.52 2.18
CA ALA A 57 -2.32 14.32 2.01
C ALA A 57 -3.29 14.10 3.18
N PHE A 58 -2.79 14.14 4.43
CA PHE A 58 -3.60 13.86 5.61
C PHE A 58 -4.59 14.98 5.93
N ALA A 59 -4.29 16.23 5.58
CA ALA A 59 -5.20 17.37 5.68
C ALA A 59 -6.31 17.29 4.62
N LEU A 60 -5.96 17.04 3.36
CA LEU A 60 -6.94 16.85 2.29
C LEU A 60 -7.91 15.70 2.62
N LEU A 61 -7.36 14.61 3.15
CA LEU A 61 -8.13 13.46 3.59
C LEU A 61 -9.08 13.83 4.75
N HIS A 62 -8.55 14.50 5.79
CA HIS A 62 -9.33 14.98 6.93
C HIS A 62 -10.54 15.79 6.46
N ASP A 63 -10.30 16.86 5.69
CA ASP A 63 -11.35 17.78 5.27
C ASP A 63 -12.40 17.06 4.43
N SER A 64 -11.97 16.17 3.52
CA SER A 64 -12.89 15.39 2.71
C SER A 64 -13.73 14.43 3.56
N TYR A 65 -13.16 13.80 4.59
CA TYR A 65 -13.88 12.83 5.42
C TYR A 65 -14.79 13.52 6.44
N VAL A 66 -14.41 14.69 6.96
CA VAL A 66 -15.29 15.53 7.79
C VAL A 66 -16.49 16.01 6.96
N ASP A 67 -16.25 16.53 5.75
CA ASP A 67 -17.32 16.97 4.84
C ASP A 67 -18.32 15.85 4.49
N MET A 68 -17.84 14.60 4.43
CA MET A 68 -18.66 13.42 4.11
C MET A 68 -19.29 12.77 5.36
N GLY A 69 -18.94 13.22 6.57
CA GLY A 69 -19.37 12.62 7.83
C GLY A 69 -18.68 11.30 8.19
N TYR A 70 -17.60 10.93 7.50
CA TYR A 70 -16.82 9.71 7.74
C TYR A 70 -15.82 9.83 8.89
N MET A 71 -15.68 11.03 9.46
CA MET A 71 -14.99 11.27 10.72
C MET A 71 -15.51 12.54 11.39
N LEU A 72 -15.29 12.63 12.71
CA LEU A 72 -15.34 13.89 13.43
C LEU A 72 -14.06 14.69 13.16
N PRO A 73 -14.12 16.03 13.19
CA PRO A 73 -12.93 16.85 13.03
C PRO A 73 -11.92 16.57 14.13
N HIS A 74 -10.65 16.44 13.75
CA HIS A 74 -9.54 16.29 14.69
C HIS A 74 -8.87 17.68 14.90
N PRO A 75 -8.47 18.06 16.12
CA PRO A 75 -7.88 19.39 16.38
C PRO A 75 -6.66 19.73 15.51
N SER A 76 -5.89 18.73 15.11
CA SER A 76 -4.72 18.92 14.23
C SER A 76 -5.07 19.20 12.76
N GLY A 77 -6.33 19.00 12.35
CA GLY A 77 -6.75 19.05 10.96
C GLY A 77 -6.20 17.90 10.09
N LEU A 78 -5.65 16.84 10.69
CA LEU A 78 -5.09 15.70 9.98
C LEU A 78 -5.88 14.41 10.26
N ARG A 79 -6.00 13.55 9.24
CA ARG A 79 -6.46 12.16 9.41
C ARG A 79 -5.28 11.22 9.25
N VAL A 80 -4.74 10.77 10.38
CA VAL A 80 -3.75 9.69 10.43
C VAL A 80 -4.30 8.51 11.22
N THR A 81 -3.77 7.31 10.97
CA THR A 81 -4.16 6.07 11.64
C THR A 81 -2.91 5.24 11.93
N PHE A 82 -3.03 4.23 12.79
CA PHE A 82 -1.95 3.27 13.04
C PHE A 82 -1.36 2.69 11.75
N TYR A 83 -2.19 2.42 10.74
CA TYR A 83 -1.72 1.84 9.48
C TYR A 83 -0.75 2.76 8.73
N HIS A 84 -0.82 4.08 8.90
CA HIS A 84 0.15 5.00 8.29
C HIS A 84 1.55 4.93 8.96
N LEU A 85 1.69 4.26 10.11
CA LEU A 85 2.99 3.94 10.72
C LEU A 85 3.60 2.65 10.19
N LEU A 86 2.88 1.85 9.40
CA LEU A 86 3.42 0.57 8.95
C LEU A 86 4.35 0.77 7.74
N PRO A 87 5.54 0.14 7.70
CA PRO A 87 6.38 0.11 6.50
C PRO A 87 5.69 -0.55 5.30
N SER A 88 4.65 -1.34 5.55
CA SER A 88 3.76 -1.93 4.55
C SER A 88 2.63 -1.00 4.11
N THR A 89 2.73 0.31 4.36
CA THR A 89 1.80 1.32 3.87
C THR A 89 2.51 2.36 3.00
N THR A 90 1.91 2.67 1.85
CA THR A 90 2.41 3.71 0.95
C THR A 90 1.32 4.74 0.69
N THR A 91 1.60 6.02 0.94
CA THR A 91 0.71 7.12 0.59
C THR A 91 1.13 7.71 -0.75
N VAL A 92 0.20 7.74 -1.70
CA VAL A 92 0.39 8.30 -3.04
C VAL A 92 -0.35 9.62 -3.13
N VAL A 93 0.31 10.65 -3.65
CA VAL A 93 -0.25 11.99 -3.82
C VAL A 93 -0.26 12.40 -5.28
N GLY A 94 -1.30 13.14 -5.67
CA GLY A 94 -1.30 13.98 -6.86
C GLY A 94 -1.02 15.42 -6.44
N ILE A 95 0.01 16.03 -7.00
CA ILE A 95 0.48 17.38 -6.68
C ILE A 95 0.26 18.26 -7.90
N TYR A 96 -0.38 19.41 -7.70
CA TYR A 96 -0.54 20.43 -8.72
C TYR A 96 0.00 21.76 -8.20
N LYS A 97 1.02 22.32 -8.87
CA LYS A 97 1.65 23.59 -8.46
C LYS A 97 2.01 23.60 -6.97
N ASP A 98 2.75 22.59 -6.54
CA ASP A 98 3.24 22.36 -5.17
C ASP A 98 2.17 22.10 -4.10
N GLU A 99 0.91 21.93 -4.47
CA GLU A 99 -0.19 21.61 -3.55
C GLU A 99 -0.73 20.20 -3.79
N VAL A 100 -0.99 19.47 -2.70
CA VAL A 100 -1.58 18.13 -2.77
C VAL A 100 -3.06 18.25 -3.13
N VAL A 101 -3.42 17.78 -4.32
CA VAL A 101 -4.79 17.85 -4.86
C VAL A 101 -5.49 16.49 -4.91
N ALA A 102 -4.77 15.41 -4.67
CA ALA A 102 -5.32 14.07 -4.61
C ALA A 102 -4.45 13.17 -3.73
N THR A 103 -5.04 12.20 -3.07
CA THR A 103 -4.32 11.24 -2.24
C THR A 103 -5.03 9.89 -2.14
N LEU A 104 -4.27 8.83 -1.95
CA LEU A 104 -4.73 7.53 -1.46
C LEU A 104 -3.63 6.85 -0.64
N SER A 105 -4.00 5.92 0.23
CA SER A 105 -3.06 5.04 0.93
C SER A 105 -3.26 3.60 0.49
N ILE A 106 -2.16 2.90 0.24
CA ILE A 106 -2.10 1.49 -0.12
C ILE A 106 -1.55 0.76 1.11
N ILE A 107 -2.39 -0.02 1.78
CA ILE A 107 -2.01 -0.76 2.99
C ILE A 107 -1.87 -2.22 2.59
N ARG A 108 -0.64 -2.75 2.53
CA ARG A 108 -0.40 -4.16 2.25
C ARG A 108 -0.63 -5.01 3.49
N ASP A 109 -1.24 -6.17 3.27
CA ASP A 109 -1.59 -7.11 4.33
C ASP A 109 -0.37 -7.49 5.16
N SER A 110 -0.55 -7.48 6.48
CA SER A 110 0.50 -7.64 7.48
C SER A 110 -0.01 -8.48 8.64
N SER A 111 0.79 -8.66 9.70
CA SER A 111 0.33 -9.33 10.93
C SER A 111 -0.89 -8.64 11.56
N HIS A 112 -1.07 -7.33 11.34
CA HIS A 112 -2.18 -6.53 11.87
C HIS A 112 -3.43 -6.58 10.98
N GLY A 113 -3.36 -7.36 9.89
CA GLY A 113 -4.40 -7.39 8.88
C GLY A 113 -4.53 -6.06 8.14
N LEU A 114 -5.75 -5.81 7.65
CA LEU A 114 -6.17 -4.64 6.90
C LEU A 114 -7.32 -3.94 7.65
N PRO A 115 -7.50 -2.62 7.50
CA PRO A 115 -8.59 -1.89 8.15
C PRO A 115 -9.98 -2.52 7.97
N MET A 116 -10.25 -3.15 6.82
CA MET A 116 -11.53 -3.80 6.54
C MET A 116 -11.75 -5.14 7.26
N ASP A 117 -10.72 -5.76 7.84
CA ASP A 117 -10.85 -7.03 8.60
C ASP A 117 -11.80 -6.91 9.81
N SER A 118 -11.99 -5.69 10.33
CA SER A 118 -12.92 -5.46 11.43
C SER A 118 -14.39 -5.67 11.04
N ALA A 119 -14.69 -5.76 9.74
CA ALA A 119 -16.05 -5.79 9.21
C ALA A 119 -16.30 -6.84 8.13
N PHE A 120 -15.26 -7.30 7.41
CA PHE A 120 -15.36 -8.24 6.29
C PHE A 120 -14.29 -9.33 6.39
N SER A 121 -14.60 -10.56 5.96
CA SER A 121 -13.65 -11.67 6.03
C SER A 121 -12.80 -11.76 4.77
N LEU A 122 -11.48 -11.63 4.94
CA LEU A 122 -10.50 -11.84 3.86
C LEU A 122 -9.96 -13.29 3.82
N SER A 123 -10.53 -14.17 4.65
CA SER A 123 -10.00 -15.52 4.91
C SER A 123 -9.85 -16.36 3.65
N ARG A 124 -10.78 -16.23 2.69
CA ARG A 124 -10.73 -16.99 1.43
C ARG A 124 -9.48 -16.62 0.63
N LEU A 125 -9.26 -15.33 0.39
CA LEU A 125 -8.13 -14.84 -0.41
C LEU A 125 -6.80 -15.19 0.25
N ARG A 126 -6.71 -15.05 1.59
CA ARG A 126 -5.52 -15.44 2.37
C ARG A 126 -5.24 -16.94 2.30
N LYS A 127 -6.27 -17.80 2.42
CA LYS A 127 -6.14 -19.26 2.32
C LYS A 127 -5.68 -19.72 0.93
N GLU A 128 -6.09 -19.01 -0.12
CA GLU A 128 -5.63 -19.23 -1.50
C GLU A 128 -4.17 -18.74 -1.72
N GLY A 129 -3.52 -18.19 -0.69
CA GLY A 129 -2.15 -17.66 -0.75
C GLY A 129 -2.06 -16.29 -1.44
N GLY A 130 -3.17 -15.60 -1.61
CA GLY A 130 -3.23 -14.29 -2.26
C GLY A 130 -2.55 -13.21 -1.43
N LYS A 131 -1.72 -12.39 -2.09
CA LYS A 131 -1.12 -11.20 -1.49
C LYS A 131 -2.07 -10.01 -1.63
N LEU A 132 -2.52 -9.45 -0.52
CA LEU A 132 -3.58 -8.44 -0.50
C LEU A 132 -3.04 -7.06 -0.18
N ALA A 133 -3.69 -6.03 -0.71
CA ALA A 133 -3.60 -4.67 -0.19
C ALA A 133 -4.96 -4.00 -0.18
N GLU A 134 -5.23 -3.22 0.87
CA GLU A 134 -6.39 -2.35 0.94
C GLU A 134 -6.08 -0.98 0.33
N ILE A 135 -6.94 -0.49 -0.56
CA ILE A 135 -6.97 0.94 -0.88
C ILE A 135 -7.80 1.63 0.17
N SER A 136 -7.16 2.54 0.89
CA SER A 136 -7.78 3.38 1.88
C SER A 136 -7.47 4.86 1.60
N SER A 137 -8.00 5.73 2.45
CA SER A 137 -7.61 7.15 2.49
C SER A 137 -7.75 7.90 1.16
N LEU A 138 -8.71 7.53 0.30
CA LEU A 138 -8.91 8.18 -1.00
C LEU A 138 -9.58 9.55 -0.84
N ALA A 139 -8.91 10.62 -1.27
CA ALA A 139 -9.49 11.96 -1.33
C ALA A 139 -8.99 12.74 -2.56
N VAL A 140 -9.87 13.60 -3.09
CA VAL A 140 -9.56 14.51 -4.20
C VAL A 140 -10.02 15.91 -3.81
N HIS A 141 -9.20 16.93 -4.06
CA HIS A 141 -9.50 18.32 -3.76
C HIS A 141 -10.74 18.78 -4.55
N LYS A 142 -11.58 19.64 -3.95
CA LYS A 142 -12.90 20.02 -4.50
C LYS A 142 -12.81 20.57 -5.92
N GLU A 143 -11.76 21.33 -6.21
CA GLU A 143 -11.52 21.92 -7.52
C GLU A 143 -11.10 20.91 -8.60
N PHE A 144 -10.68 19.71 -8.20
CA PHE A 144 -10.29 18.62 -9.10
C PHE A 144 -11.39 17.54 -9.22
N ARG A 145 -12.47 17.66 -8.45
CA ARG A 145 -13.66 16.79 -8.56
C ARG A 145 -14.47 17.13 -9.82
N ASN A 146 -15.16 16.13 -10.37
CA ASN A 146 -16.02 16.27 -11.56
C ASN A 146 -15.32 16.80 -12.84
N LYS A 147 -13.99 16.78 -12.90
CA LYS A 147 -13.19 17.14 -14.08
C LYS A 147 -12.82 15.91 -14.90
N GLY A 148 -13.79 15.07 -15.26
CA GLY A 148 -13.56 13.86 -16.07
C GLY A 148 -12.63 12.81 -15.42
N GLY A 149 -12.43 12.87 -14.10
CA GLY A 149 -11.49 11.99 -13.41
C GLY A 149 -10.02 12.39 -13.56
N LEU A 150 -9.75 13.66 -13.88
CA LEU A 150 -8.41 14.25 -14.05
C LEU A 150 -7.40 13.82 -12.97
N ALA A 151 -7.81 13.78 -11.70
CA ALA A 151 -6.95 13.33 -10.60
C ALA A 151 -7.16 11.85 -10.22
N LEU A 152 -8.38 11.34 -10.41
CA LEU A 152 -8.79 10.02 -9.94
C LEU A 152 -8.19 8.89 -10.78
N PHE A 153 -8.26 9.00 -12.11
CA PHE A 153 -7.79 7.92 -12.98
C PHE A 153 -6.26 7.79 -13.00
N PRO A 154 -5.46 8.88 -13.00
CA PRO A 154 -4.02 8.74 -12.80
C PRO A 154 -3.65 8.10 -11.46
N LEU A 155 -4.37 8.42 -10.37
CA LEU A 155 -4.18 7.75 -9.09
C LEU A 155 -4.49 6.24 -9.18
N PHE A 156 -5.57 5.85 -9.85
CA PHE A 156 -5.90 4.43 -10.03
C PHE A 156 -4.92 3.70 -10.95
N ARG A 157 -4.39 4.38 -11.96
CA ARG A 157 -3.29 3.87 -12.78
C ARG A 157 -2.04 3.66 -11.93
N TYR A 158 -1.62 4.67 -11.17
CA TYR A 158 -0.49 4.59 -10.26
C TYR A 158 -0.64 3.39 -9.31
N LEU A 159 -1.77 3.33 -8.62
CA LEU A 159 -2.16 2.26 -7.70
C LEU A 159 -2.05 0.88 -8.35
N TRP A 160 -2.60 0.68 -9.54
CA TRP A 160 -2.57 -0.60 -10.21
C TRP A 160 -1.13 -1.04 -10.54
N ILE A 161 -0.36 -0.13 -11.17
CA ILE A 161 1.03 -0.40 -11.56
C ILE A 161 1.89 -0.65 -10.31
N TYR A 162 1.79 0.24 -9.32
CA TYR A 162 2.54 0.12 -8.08
C TYR A 162 2.23 -1.19 -7.35
N CYS A 163 0.95 -1.50 -7.10
CA CYS A 163 0.58 -2.75 -6.45
C CYS A 163 1.09 -3.99 -7.21
N ARG A 164 0.95 -4.02 -8.53
CA ARG A 164 1.24 -5.21 -9.34
C ARG A 164 2.74 -5.48 -9.50
N PHE A 165 3.55 -4.44 -9.68
CA PHE A 165 4.97 -4.56 -10.04
C PHE A 165 5.94 -4.17 -8.94
N TYR A 166 5.50 -3.34 -7.98
CA TYR A 166 6.35 -2.84 -6.91
C TYR A 166 5.94 -3.45 -5.56
N PHE A 167 4.67 -3.42 -5.23
CA PHE A 167 4.23 -3.81 -3.88
C PHE A 167 3.94 -5.30 -3.71
N ALA A 168 4.22 -6.10 -4.73
CA ALA A 168 4.01 -7.54 -4.75
C ALA A 168 2.58 -7.95 -4.33
N VAL A 169 1.57 -7.26 -4.85
CA VAL A 169 0.16 -7.50 -4.54
C VAL A 169 -0.50 -8.26 -5.70
N ASP A 170 -1.34 -9.25 -5.35
CA ASP A 170 -2.19 -9.98 -6.29
C ASP A 170 -3.61 -9.41 -6.34
N TYR A 171 -4.13 -9.02 -5.17
CA TYR A 171 -5.50 -8.54 -5.02
C TYR A 171 -5.53 -7.19 -4.31
N ILE A 172 -6.27 -6.27 -4.90
CA ILE A 172 -6.68 -5.04 -4.25
C ILE A 172 -8.05 -5.27 -3.62
N VAL A 173 -8.20 -4.90 -2.35
CA VAL A 173 -9.48 -4.88 -1.64
C VAL A 173 -9.83 -3.47 -1.20
N MET A 174 -11.12 -3.20 -0.98
CA MET A 174 -11.55 -1.95 -0.37
C MET A 174 -12.89 -2.10 0.36
N ALA A 175 -13.08 -1.30 1.40
CA ALA A 175 -14.39 -1.00 1.97
C ALA A 175 -14.84 0.37 1.44
N THR A 176 -16.01 0.43 0.79
CA THR A 176 -16.51 1.65 0.17
C THR A 176 -17.99 1.89 0.50
N HIS A 177 -18.42 3.14 0.44
CA HIS A 177 -19.80 3.48 0.69
C HIS A 177 -20.71 2.92 -0.44
N PRO A 178 -21.89 2.34 -0.14
CA PRO A 178 -22.77 1.72 -1.14
C PRO A 178 -23.09 2.63 -2.34
N ARG A 179 -23.26 3.94 -2.11
CA ARG A 179 -23.51 4.93 -3.17
C ARG A 179 -22.36 5.09 -4.18
N LEU A 180 -21.12 4.77 -3.80
CA LEU A 180 -19.94 4.88 -4.67
C LEU A 180 -19.56 3.53 -5.29
N SER A 181 -20.03 2.43 -4.69
CA SER A 181 -19.78 1.04 -5.10
C SER A 181 -19.93 0.80 -6.61
N GLU A 182 -21.05 1.25 -7.20
CA GLU A 182 -21.35 1.00 -8.62
C GLU A 182 -20.36 1.66 -9.58
N MET A 183 -19.73 2.77 -9.18
CA MET A 183 -18.70 3.40 -10.00
C MET A 183 -17.47 2.48 -10.12
N PHE A 184 -17.05 1.86 -9.02
CA PHE A 184 -15.91 0.95 -9.00
C PHE A 184 -16.19 -0.32 -9.82
N ASP A 185 -17.40 -0.85 -9.72
CA ASP A 185 -17.84 -2.01 -10.50
C ASP A 185 -17.92 -1.69 -11.99
N ALA A 186 -18.54 -0.56 -12.34
CA ALA A 186 -18.84 -0.21 -13.72
C ALA A 186 -17.61 0.22 -14.50
N LEU A 187 -16.69 0.96 -13.87
CA LEU A 187 -15.52 1.56 -14.50
C LEU A 187 -14.25 0.71 -14.30
N VAL A 188 -13.89 0.46 -13.04
CA VAL A 188 -12.60 -0.14 -12.64
C VAL A 188 -12.70 -1.67 -12.47
N LEU A 189 -13.88 -2.24 -12.75
CA LEU A 189 -14.15 -3.68 -12.81
C LEU A 189 -13.87 -4.43 -11.50
N PHE A 190 -14.07 -3.75 -10.36
CA PHE A 190 -14.12 -4.42 -9.07
C PHE A 190 -15.33 -5.36 -9.00
N SER A 191 -15.16 -6.45 -8.26
CA SER A 191 -16.23 -7.40 -7.93
C SER A 191 -16.58 -7.30 -6.44
N PRO A 192 -17.83 -7.59 -6.03
CA PRO A 192 -18.15 -7.81 -4.62
C PRO A 192 -17.23 -8.87 -4.01
N LEU A 193 -16.67 -8.59 -2.84
CA LEU A 193 -15.92 -9.60 -2.08
C LEU A 193 -16.87 -10.45 -1.23
N GLU A 194 -17.80 -9.79 -0.54
CA GLU A 194 -18.95 -10.39 0.12
C GLU A 194 -20.22 -9.70 -0.37
N GLU A 195 -21.36 -10.40 -0.32
CA GLU A 195 -22.66 -9.81 -0.68
C GLU A 195 -23.21 -8.89 0.41
N LYS A 196 -22.71 -9.03 1.64
CA LYS A 196 -23.21 -8.32 2.81
C LYS A 196 -22.81 -6.84 2.79
N GLN A 197 -23.79 -5.97 3.04
CA GLN A 197 -23.55 -4.59 3.45
C GLN A 197 -23.41 -4.52 4.98
N VAL A 198 -22.41 -3.79 5.46
CA VAL A 198 -22.24 -3.47 6.88
C VAL A 198 -22.87 -2.10 7.12
N PRO A 199 -23.89 -1.97 7.99
CA PRO A 199 -24.59 -0.70 8.19
C PRO A 199 -23.78 0.31 9.01
N ASN A 200 -22.89 -0.16 9.89
CA ASN A 200 -22.07 0.68 10.76
C ASN A 200 -20.61 0.21 10.67
N TYR A 201 -19.80 0.92 9.87
CA TYR A 201 -18.37 0.66 9.74
C TYR A 201 -17.57 1.68 10.57
N GLY A 202 -16.98 1.21 11.67
CA GLY A 202 -16.29 2.08 12.65
C GLY A 202 -15.15 2.91 12.05
N PHE A 203 -14.42 2.38 11.08
CA PHE A 203 -13.32 3.09 10.42
C PHE A 203 -13.79 4.33 9.62
N ALA A 204 -15.08 4.39 9.29
CA ALA A 204 -15.75 5.49 8.59
C ALA A 204 -16.85 6.15 9.45
N ASN A 205 -16.63 6.24 10.76
CA ASN A 205 -17.54 6.91 11.71
C ASN A 205 -18.99 6.40 11.65
N GLY A 206 -19.14 5.08 11.49
CA GLY A 206 -20.43 4.41 11.43
C GLY A 206 -21.19 4.57 10.12
N ALA A 207 -20.55 5.08 9.06
CA ALA A 207 -21.12 5.05 7.72
C ALA A 207 -21.29 3.60 7.22
N PRO A 208 -22.26 3.34 6.33
CA PRO A 208 -22.43 2.02 5.74
C PRO A 208 -21.29 1.72 4.75
N ALA A 209 -20.89 0.45 4.68
CA ALA A 209 -19.83 -0.03 3.82
C ALA A 209 -20.21 -1.34 3.09
N VAL A 210 -19.66 -1.51 1.90
CA VAL A 210 -19.63 -2.77 1.14
C VAL A 210 -18.18 -3.09 0.79
N SER A 211 -17.87 -4.38 0.68
CA SER A 211 -16.52 -4.85 0.34
C SER A 211 -16.39 -5.15 -1.15
N LYS A 212 -15.22 -4.81 -1.70
CA LYS A 212 -14.87 -5.01 -3.11
C LYS A 212 -13.49 -5.61 -3.24
N VAL A 213 -13.27 -6.35 -4.32
CA VAL A 213 -11.99 -6.95 -4.69
C VAL A 213 -11.71 -6.81 -6.18
N LEU A 214 -10.44 -6.59 -6.53
CA LEU A 214 -9.90 -6.61 -7.88
C LEU A 214 -8.69 -7.55 -7.93
N ASP A 215 -8.74 -8.57 -8.78
CA ASP A 215 -7.58 -9.42 -9.09
C ASP A 215 -6.70 -8.73 -10.14
N LEU A 216 -5.53 -8.27 -9.72
CA LEU A 216 -4.64 -7.48 -10.56
C LEU A 216 -4.07 -8.27 -11.73
N ARG A 217 -4.02 -9.60 -11.63
CA ARG A 217 -3.51 -10.47 -12.70
C ARG A 217 -4.52 -10.61 -13.83
N LYS A 218 -5.82 -10.59 -13.49
CA LYS A 218 -6.92 -10.69 -14.46
C LYS A 218 -7.34 -9.32 -15.02
N ALA A 219 -7.08 -8.24 -14.27
CA ALA A 219 -7.51 -6.89 -14.63
C ALA A 219 -7.12 -6.46 -16.06
N PRO A 220 -5.88 -6.65 -16.57
CA PRO A 220 -5.54 -6.26 -17.95
C PRO A 220 -6.42 -6.93 -19.01
N MET A 221 -6.66 -8.24 -18.88
CA MET A 221 -7.51 -8.99 -19.80
C MET A 221 -8.97 -8.52 -19.72
N LEU A 222 -9.50 -8.32 -18.50
CA LEU A 222 -10.85 -7.80 -18.29
C LEU A 222 -11.02 -6.40 -18.89
N TYR A 223 -10.03 -5.54 -18.72
CA TYR A 223 -10.01 -4.23 -19.32
C TYR A 223 -9.97 -4.30 -20.85
N ALA A 224 -9.08 -5.13 -21.43
CA ALA A 224 -8.98 -5.30 -22.87
C ALA A 224 -10.32 -5.76 -23.47
N MET A 225 -10.95 -6.79 -22.90
CA MET A 225 -12.27 -7.26 -23.34
C MET A 225 -13.37 -6.19 -23.22
N LYS A 226 -13.28 -5.32 -22.20
CA LYS A 226 -14.33 -4.33 -21.92
C LYS A 226 -14.18 -3.03 -22.70
N TYR A 227 -12.95 -2.59 -22.88
CA TYR A 227 -12.60 -1.24 -23.34
C TYR A 227 -11.68 -1.23 -24.57
N GLY A 228 -11.09 -2.35 -24.96
CA GLY A 228 -10.07 -2.42 -26.03
C GLY A 228 -10.51 -1.77 -27.34
N ASP A 229 -11.76 -2.02 -27.76
CA ASP A 229 -12.32 -1.48 -29.01
C ASP A 229 -12.96 -0.09 -28.87
N LYS A 230 -12.74 0.60 -27.75
CA LYS A 230 -13.30 1.94 -27.50
C LYS A 230 -12.31 3.03 -27.93
N PRO A 231 -12.82 4.21 -28.36
CA PRO A 231 -11.96 5.37 -28.59
C PRO A 231 -11.24 5.77 -27.31
N ASP A 232 -10.07 6.40 -27.42
CA ASP A 232 -9.18 6.69 -26.29
C ASP A 232 -9.89 7.37 -25.11
N ALA A 233 -10.76 8.35 -25.38
CA ALA A 233 -11.57 9.06 -24.38
C ALA A 233 -12.45 8.13 -23.50
N LYS A 234 -12.70 6.89 -23.92
CA LYS A 234 -13.48 5.86 -23.22
C LYS A 234 -12.66 4.58 -22.95
N ASN A 235 -11.39 4.55 -23.30
CA ASN A 235 -10.57 3.33 -23.29
C ASN A 235 -9.76 3.18 -21.99
N LEU A 236 -10.41 2.66 -20.95
CA LEU A 236 -9.72 2.41 -19.67
C LEU A 236 -8.62 1.33 -19.77
N TYR A 237 -8.63 0.47 -20.79
CA TYR A 237 -7.54 -0.48 -20.99
C TYR A 237 -6.25 0.26 -21.35
N ARG A 238 -6.27 1.04 -22.44
CA ARG A 238 -5.11 1.83 -22.89
C ARG A 238 -4.65 2.81 -21.81
N TYR A 239 -5.60 3.36 -21.05
CA TYR A 239 -5.31 4.29 -19.96
C TYR A 239 -4.70 3.64 -18.72
N MET A 240 -5.09 2.43 -18.32
CA MET A 240 -4.69 1.86 -17.02
C MET A 240 -3.42 1.01 -17.09
N VAL A 241 -3.22 0.27 -18.18
CA VAL A 241 -2.09 -0.66 -18.28
C VAL A 241 -0.82 0.05 -18.76
N PRO A 242 0.38 -0.42 -18.38
CA PRO A 242 1.63 0.18 -18.81
C PRO A 242 1.89 -0.05 -20.32
N PRO A 243 2.83 0.71 -20.93
CA PRO A 243 3.09 0.67 -22.37
C PRO A 243 3.48 -0.71 -22.90
N ASP A 244 4.26 -1.48 -22.13
CA ASP A 244 4.65 -2.87 -22.42
C ASP A 244 3.46 -3.84 -22.49
N MET A 245 2.30 -3.44 -21.96
CA MET A 245 1.03 -4.19 -22.02
C MET A 245 -0.01 -3.57 -22.96
N GLY A 246 0.40 -2.67 -23.86
CA GLY A 246 -0.48 -2.05 -24.87
C GLY A 246 -1.18 -0.76 -24.42
N GLY A 247 -0.78 -0.22 -23.27
CA GLY A 247 -1.23 1.08 -22.81
C GLY A 247 -0.38 2.24 -23.34
N VAL A 248 -0.50 3.39 -22.70
CA VAL A 248 0.23 4.61 -23.05
C VAL A 248 1.15 5.04 -21.90
N GLU A 249 2.14 5.86 -22.21
CA GLU A 249 3.03 6.47 -21.22
C GLU A 249 2.38 7.69 -20.55
N PHE A 250 2.66 7.88 -19.26
CA PHE A 250 2.20 9.05 -18.51
C PHE A 250 3.41 9.67 -17.79
N PRO A 251 4.07 10.67 -18.40
CA PRO A 251 5.23 11.32 -17.78
C PRO A 251 4.94 11.96 -16.42
N ALA A 252 3.67 12.34 -16.18
CA ALA A 252 3.21 12.87 -14.91
C ALA A 252 3.12 11.82 -13.78
N ILE A 253 3.28 10.53 -14.05
CA ILE A 253 3.24 9.47 -13.02
C ILE A 253 4.67 9.04 -12.71
N CYS A 254 5.18 9.46 -11.57
CA CYS A 254 6.53 9.19 -11.09
C CYS A 254 6.52 7.93 -10.19
N LEU A 255 6.74 6.78 -10.81
CA LEU A 255 6.95 5.51 -10.09
C LEU A 255 8.37 5.47 -9.49
N PRO A 256 8.60 4.74 -8.39
CA PRO A 256 9.93 4.59 -7.82
C PRO A 256 10.88 3.93 -8.82
N ASN A 257 12.15 4.32 -8.83
CA ASN A 257 13.16 3.56 -9.55
C ASN A 257 13.45 2.24 -8.80
N ARG A 258 13.40 1.10 -9.48
CA ARG A 258 13.57 -0.21 -8.85
C ARG A 258 14.46 -1.13 -9.69
N GLU A 259 15.70 -1.26 -9.23
CA GLU A 259 16.70 -2.16 -9.82
C GLU A 259 16.81 -3.49 -9.06
N ASP A 260 16.18 -3.61 -7.90
CA ASP A 260 16.24 -4.76 -7.01
C ASP A 260 14.86 -5.31 -6.66
N PHE A 261 14.83 -6.42 -5.91
CA PHE A 261 13.59 -7.08 -5.49
C PHE A 261 13.01 -6.57 -4.17
N ARG A 262 13.24 -5.30 -3.79
CA ARG A 262 12.49 -4.69 -2.69
C ARG A 262 11.00 -4.66 -3.01
N ILE A 263 10.15 -4.65 -1.99
CA ILE A 263 8.68 -4.63 -2.14
C ILE A 263 7.98 -3.61 -1.23
N SER A 264 8.72 -2.65 -0.70
CA SER A 264 8.17 -1.51 0.03
C SER A 264 9.04 -0.28 -0.13
N ASP A 265 8.41 0.87 0.09
CA ASP A 265 9.03 2.19 0.01
C ASP A 265 8.71 2.96 1.31
N PRO A 266 9.28 2.55 2.46
CA PRO A 266 9.03 3.21 3.73
C PRO A 266 9.60 4.62 3.71
N VAL A 267 8.79 5.60 4.13
CA VAL A 267 9.14 7.03 4.12
C VAL A 267 9.25 7.63 5.51
N MET A 268 8.88 6.88 6.56
CA MET A 268 8.67 7.42 7.90
C MET A 268 9.99 7.68 8.64
N THR A 269 10.62 8.84 8.44
CA THR A 269 11.83 9.24 9.20
C THR A 269 11.49 9.59 10.66
N PRO A 270 12.49 9.70 11.57
CA PRO A 270 12.26 10.16 12.94
C PRO A 270 11.55 11.53 13.01
N GLU A 271 11.91 12.46 12.12
CA GLU A 271 11.32 13.80 12.04
C GLU A 271 9.85 13.73 11.62
N LEU A 272 9.54 12.97 10.57
CA LEU A 272 8.17 12.78 10.10
C LEU A 272 7.31 12.09 11.17
N LEU A 273 7.85 11.05 11.82
CA LEU A 273 7.16 10.35 12.89
C LEU A 273 6.83 11.29 14.04
N ARG A 274 7.81 12.09 14.49
CA ARG A 274 7.62 13.09 15.55
C ARG A 274 6.58 14.12 15.15
N THR A 275 6.73 14.78 14.02
CA THR A 275 5.83 15.87 13.62
C THR A 275 4.41 15.38 13.36
N LEU A 276 4.23 14.28 12.62
CA LEU A 276 2.91 13.82 12.21
C LEU A 276 2.16 13.08 13.33
N PHE A 277 2.84 12.16 14.03
CA PHE A 277 2.19 11.22 14.96
C PHE A 277 2.32 11.59 16.43
N VAL A 278 3.29 12.42 16.80
CA VAL A 278 3.45 12.89 18.18
C VAL A 278 2.91 14.30 18.33
N GLU A 279 3.44 15.27 17.59
CA GLU A 279 3.17 16.70 17.82
C GLU A 279 1.79 17.11 17.30
N LYS A 280 1.42 16.63 16.11
CA LYS A 280 0.14 16.99 15.50
C LYS A 280 -0.98 16.06 15.92
N ALA A 281 -0.89 14.78 15.53
CA ALA A 281 -2.03 13.88 15.69
C ALA A 281 -2.10 13.17 17.03
N GLN A 282 -1.02 13.15 17.82
CA GLN A 282 -0.93 12.41 19.10
C GLN A 282 -1.37 10.94 18.97
N ALA A 283 -1.18 10.35 17.79
CA ALA A 283 -1.71 9.03 17.42
C ALA A 283 -1.04 7.87 18.18
N LEU A 284 0.13 8.09 18.79
CA LEU A 284 0.83 7.08 19.58
C LEU A 284 0.18 6.83 20.96
N GLU A 285 -0.63 7.76 21.46
CA GLU A 285 -1.20 7.67 22.82
C GLU A 285 -2.30 6.62 22.93
N ASN A 286 -3.00 6.34 21.83
CA ASN A 286 -4.18 5.46 21.79
C ASN A 286 -3.88 4.05 21.25
N LEU A 287 -2.60 3.68 21.15
CA LEU A 287 -2.21 2.37 20.63
C LEU A 287 -2.49 1.25 21.66
N ASN A 288 -3.05 0.14 21.19
CA ASN A 288 -3.16 -1.08 22.00
C ASN A 288 -1.80 -1.80 22.10
N GLU A 289 -1.68 -2.81 22.97
CA GLU A 289 -0.40 -3.51 23.19
C GLU A 289 0.20 -4.13 21.92
N GLU A 290 -0.62 -4.71 21.05
CA GLU A 290 -0.17 -5.34 19.80
C GLU A 290 0.37 -4.31 18.80
N GLN A 291 -0.30 -3.17 18.71
CA GLN A 291 0.14 -2.02 17.92
C GLN A 291 1.44 -1.43 18.49
N ILE A 292 1.55 -1.30 19.81
CA ILE A 292 2.78 -0.83 20.47
C ILE A 292 3.96 -1.76 20.14
N ARG A 293 3.79 -3.08 20.26
CA ARG A 293 4.84 -4.06 19.91
C ARG A 293 5.35 -3.89 18.47
N THR A 294 4.49 -3.44 17.58
CA THR A 294 4.77 -3.30 16.15
C THR A 294 5.43 -1.98 15.81
N VAL A 295 4.97 -0.89 16.42
CA VAL A 295 5.69 0.38 16.36
C VAL A 295 7.10 0.19 16.90
N VAL A 296 7.25 -0.47 18.06
CA VAL A 296 8.56 -0.75 18.66
C VAL A 296 9.40 -1.66 17.72
N SER A 297 8.85 -2.72 17.14
CA SER A 297 9.64 -3.58 16.23
C SER A 297 10.19 -2.85 14.99
N HIS A 298 9.52 -1.79 14.52
CA HIS A 298 9.95 -1.01 13.36
C HIS A 298 10.81 0.20 13.70
N TYR A 299 10.60 0.82 14.86
CA TYR A 299 11.15 2.14 15.19
C TYR A 299 12.06 2.15 16.44
N SER A 300 12.59 1.00 16.89
CA SER A 300 13.47 0.95 18.09
C SER A 300 14.96 1.15 17.84
N THR A 301 15.37 1.55 16.63
CA THR A 301 16.80 1.83 16.39
C THR A 301 17.21 3.10 17.13
N PRO A 302 18.51 3.27 17.48
CA PRO A 302 19.00 4.46 18.19
C PRO A 302 18.55 5.78 17.54
N SER A 303 18.59 5.83 16.20
CA SER A 303 18.13 6.98 15.41
C SER A 303 16.70 7.43 15.72
N TYR A 304 15.77 6.50 16.01
CA TYR A 304 14.39 6.86 16.38
C TYR A 304 14.26 7.10 17.88
N THR A 305 14.87 6.27 18.73
CA THR A 305 14.72 6.41 20.19
C THR A 305 15.35 7.71 20.72
N GLU A 306 16.42 8.19 20.08
CA GLU A 306 17.09 9.44 20.44
C GLU A 306 16.30 10.67 19.97
N ASN A 307 15.66 10.60 18.80
CA ASN A 307 14.94 11.73 18.20
C ASN A 307 13.42 11.75 18.50
N VAL A 308 12.86 10.63 18.97
CA VAL A 308 11.44 10.48 19.33
C VAL A 308 11.30 9.80 20.71
N PRO A 309 11.34 10.56 21.82
CA PRO A 309 11.30 10.02 23.18
C PRO A 309 10.07 9.14 23.49
N GLN A 310 8.95 9.36 22.81
CA GLN A 310 7.74 8.55 22.94
C GLN A 310 7.98 7.10 22.53
N ILE A 311 8.84 6.85 21.52
CA ILE A 311 9.18 5.49 21.11
C ILE A 311 10.00 4.78 22.19
N LEU A 312 10.91 5.49 22.85
CA LEU A 312 11.65 4.96 23.99
C LEU A 312 10.69 4.56 25.13
N ARG A 313 9.74 5.43 25.48
CA ARG A 313 8.71 5.13 26.50
C ARG A 313 7.85 3.94 26.14
N LEU A 314 7.45 3.82 24.86
CA LEU A 314 6.71 2.66 24.37
C LEU A 314 7.53 1.38 24.52
N THR A 315 8.83 1.43 24.22
CA THR A 315 9.76 0.30 24.35
C THR A 315 9.89 -0.15 25.82
N GLU A 316 10.01 0.80 26.74
CA GLU A 316 10.06 0.54 28.19
C GLU A 316 8.75 -0.06 28.70
N LYS A 317 7.60 0.46 28.24
CA LYS A 317 6.26 0.02 28.67
C LYS A 317 6.01 -1.48 28.45
N ILE A 318 6.44 -2.01 27.31
CA ILE A 318 6.20 -3.43 26.98
C ILE A 318 7.27 -4.38 27.53
N GLN A 319 8.20 -3.88 28.35
CA GLN A 319 9.31 -4.63 28.97
C GLN A 319 9.94 -5.63 28.01
N LEU A 320 10.08 -5.23 26.73
CA LEU A 320 10.54 -6.15 25.72
C LEU A 320 12.01 -6.49 25.99
N SER A 321 12.21 -7.66 26.56
CA SER A 321 13.47 -8.42 26.54
C SER A 321 13.83 -8.93 25.13
N LEU A 322 13.02 -8.59 24.12
CA LEU A 322 13.39 -8.79 22.72
C LEU A 322 14.67 -8.00 22.46
N ARG A 323 15.72 -8.71 22.07
CA ARG A 323 16.93 -8.16 21.44
C ARG A 323 16.46 -7.06 20.49
N ARG A 324 16.74 -5.80 20.85
CA ARG A 324 16.45 -4.64 20.00
C ARG A 324 16.99 -4.99 18.61
N PRO A 325 16.20 -4.84 17.53
CA PRO A 325 16.79 -4.88 16.20
C PRO A 325 17.87 -3.82 16.19
N ALA A 326 19.13 -4.24 16.17
CA ALA A 326 20.26 -3.30 16.13
C ALA A 326 20.23 -2.48 14.82
N GLU A 327 19.52 -3.00 13.81
CA GLU A 327 19.52 -2.52 12.45
C GLU A 327 18.09 -2.49 11.88
N PRO A 328 17.81 -1.56 10.94
CA PRO A 328 16.57 -1.56 10.18
C PRO A 328 16.45 -2.83 9.33
N ARG A 329 15.20 -3.28 9.13
CA ARG A 329 14.86 -4.39 8.23
C ARG A 329 14.07 -3.87 7.03
N TYR A 330 14.33 -4.44 5.86
CA TYR A 330 13.73 -4.05 4.59
C TYR A 330 12.94 -5.20 3.99
N ASP A 331 11.74 -4.92 3.49
CA ASP A 331 10.90 -5.94 2.84
C ASP A 331 11.39 -6.18 1.41
N VAL A 332 11.59 -7.45 1.09
CA VAL A 332 12.06 -7.89 -0.22
C VAL A 332 11.27 -9.11 -0.68
N GLN A 333 11.37 -9.47 -1.96
CA GLN A 333 10.87 -10.73 -2.50
C GLN A 333 11.97 -11.44 -3.27
N CYS A 334 13.02 -11.84 -2.54
CA CYS A 334 14.20 -12.47 -3.11
C CYS A 334 14.06 -13.99 -3.08
N THR A 335 14.30 -14.66 -4.21
CA THR A 335 14.31 -16.13 -4.28
C THR A 335 15.72 -16.65 -4.00
N GLY A 336 15.80 -17.65 -3.13
CA GLY A 336 17.07 -18.21 -2.69
C GLY A 336 17.04 -19.73 -2.55
N GLN A 337 18.24 -20.29 -2.41
CA GLN A 337 18.47 -21.71 -2.18
C GLN A 337 19.49 -21.87 -1.07
N LEU A 338 19.10 -22.58 -0.01
CA LEU A 338 19.96 -22.97 1.10
C LEU A 338 20.60 -24.34 0.81
N ARG A 339 21.86 -24.52 1.20
CA ARG A 339 22.57 -25.80 1.16
C ARG A 339 23.43 -25.98 2.40
N ARG A 340 23.48 -27.19 2.94
CA ARG A 340 24.43 -27.53 4.01
C ARG A 340 25.89 -27.35 3.52
N PRO A 341 26.80 -26.78 4.32
CA PRO A 341 28.22 -26.74 3.97
C PRO A 341 28.74 -28.17 3.73
N PHE A 342 29.51 -28.36 2.67
CA PHE A 342 30.20 -29.62 2.33
C PHE A 342 29.32 -30.85 2.01
N ALA A 343 27.99 -30.74 2.09
CA ALA A 343 27.10 -31.83 1.73
C ALA A 343 26.74 -31.81 0.23
N LYS A 344 26.66 -33.00 -0.38
CA LYS A 344 26.02 -33.20 -1.71
C LYS A 344 24.48 -33.14 -1.64
N ASP A 345 23.95 -33.06 -0.41
CA ASP A 345 22.55 -33.07 0.02
C ASP A 345 21.64 -31.97 -0.57
N PRO A 346 20.31 -32.08 -0.36
CA PRO A 346 19.31 -31.27 -1.03
C PRO A 346 19.50 -29.77 -0.86
N LYS A 347 19.16 -29.06 -1.93
CA LYS A 347 18.94 -27.62 -1.90
C LYS A 347 17.55 -27.36 -1.32
N PHE A 348 17.46 -26.46 -0.36
CA PHE A 348 16.20 -26.03 0.24
C PHE A 348 15.79 -24.68 -0.38
N PRO A 349 14.74 -24.63 -1.21
CA PRO A 349 14.20 -23.36 -1.68
C PRO A 349 13.77 -22.46 -0.52
N MET A 350 14.05 -21.17 -0.66
CA MET A 350 13.64 -20.15 0.30
C MET A 350 13.14 -18.91 -0.44
N LEU A 351 12.01 -18.38 0.01
CA LEU A 351 11.58 -17.03 -0.32
C LEU A 351 12.00 -16.11 0.83
N VAL A 352 13.00 -15.27 0.61
CA VAL A 352 13.43 -14.26 1.58
C VAL A 352 12.47 -13.08 1.47
N THR A 353 11.84 -12.72 2.59
CA THR A 353 10.83 -11.67 2.67
C THR A 353 11.30 -10.41 3.39
N ASN A 354 12.35 -10.53 4.21
CA ASN A 354 12.96 -9.38 4.88
C ASN A 354 14.47 -9.57 5.08
N VAL A 355 15.22 -8.48 5.04
CA VAL A 355 16.68 -8.46 5.16
C VAL A 355 17.16 -7.30 6.04
N SER A 356 18.27 -7.49 6.73
CA SER A 356 19.09 -6.46 7.39
C SER A 356 20.57 -6.72 7.09
N GLU A 357 21.48 -5.89 7.60
CA GLU A 357 22.91 -6.10 7.39
C GLU A 357 23.36 -7.44 8.00
N SER A 358 22.85 -7.78 9.18
CA SER A 358 23.21 -8.95 9.99
C SER A 358 22.25 -10.15 9.88
N GLY A 359 21.10 -10.04 9.20
CA GLY A 359 20.10 -11.11 9.22
C GLY A 359 19.16 -11.13 8.03
N LEU A 360 18.50 -12.27 7.83
CA LEU A 360 17.47 -12.44 6.80
C LEU A 360 16.35 -13.35 7.31
N GLY A 361 15.13 -13.08 6.85
CA GLY A 361 13.94 -13.81 7.25
C GLY A 361 13.09 -14.14 6.04
N GLY A 362 12.35 -15.24 6.12
CA GLY A 362 11.54 -15.69 5.01
C GLY A 362 10.87 -17.01 5.24
N LYS A 363 10.37 -17.61 4.16
CA LYS A 363 9.75 -18.93 4.17
C LYS A 363 10.65 -19.91 3.44
N ALA A 364 11.04 -20.99 4.11
CA ALA A 364 11.84 -22.06 3.52
C ALA A 364 11.03 -23.35 3.42
N THR A 365 11.33 -24.17 2.41
CA THR A 365 10.75 -25.52 2.29
C THR A 365 11.79 -26.56 2.70
N GLY A 366 11.40 -27.44 3.63
CA GLY A 366 12.23 -28.52 4.15
C GLY A 366 12.51 -28.39 5.64
N ASN A 367 13.25 -29.37 6.17
CA ASN A 367 13.59 -29.40 7.59
C ASN A 367 14.99 -28.77 7.80
N LEU A 368 15.02 -27.53 8.25
CA LEU A 368 16.25 -26.82 8.58
C LEU A 368 16.47 -26.93 10.09
N GLU A 369 17.69 -27.30 10.49
CA GLU A 369 18.00 -27.52 11.90
C GLU A 369 18.40 -26.20 12.56
N GLU A 370 17.80 -25.87 13.71
CA GLU A 370 18.18 -24.69 14.49
C GLU A 370 19.63 -24.82 14.98
N GLY A 371 20.38 -23.72 14.93
CA GLY A 371 21.82 -23.70 15.25
C GLY A 371 22.71 -24.24 14.12
N GLN A 372 22.16 -24.83 13.07
CA GLN A 372 22.93 -25.35 11.95
C GLN A 372 23.32 -24.25 10.96
N THR A 373 24.52 -24.35 10.40
CA THR A 373 25.03 -23.42 9.38
C THR A 373 24.63 -23.87 7.97
N TYR A 374 24.27 -22.91 7.12
CA TYR A 374 23.93 -23.09 5.71
C TYR A 374 24.66 -22.06 4.83
N ARG A 375 24.88 -22.40 3.56
CA ARG A 375 25.15 -21.41 2.51
C ARG A 375 23.86 -21.10 1.79
N ILE A 376 23.52 -19.83 1.67
CA ILE A 376 22.40 -19.35 0.85
C ILE A 376 22.93 -18.66 -0.39
N THR A 377 22.38 -19.01 -1.55
CA THR A 377 22.49 -18.23 -2.80
C THR A 377 21.16 -17.53 -3.02
N LEU A 378 21.17 -16.21 -3.22
CA LEU A 378 20.00 -15.34 -3.21
C LEU A 378 20.02 -14.43 -4.44
N ALA A 379 18.97 -14.48 -5.27
CA ALA A 379 18.75 -13.49 -6.31
C ALA A 379 18.17 -12.22 -5.68
N VAL A 380 18.90 -11.10 -5.76
CA VAL A 380 18.51 -9.81 -5.16
C VAL A 380 18.06 -8.78 -6.20
N ALA A 381 18.38 -9.02 -7.46
CA ALA A 381 17.94 -8.28 -8.63
C ALA A 381 17.89 -9.23 -9.85
N PRO A 382 17.29 -8.83 -11.00
CA PRO A 382 17.19 -9.69 -12.19
C PRO A 382 18.54 -10.26 -12.66
N LEU A 383 19.62 -9.50 -12.51
CA LEU A 383 20.97 -9.87 -12.95
C LEU A 383 21.98 -9.93 -11.79
N GLU A 384 21.52 -9.95 -10.54
CA GLU A 384 22.39 -10.00 -9.36
C GLU A 384 22.04 -11.16 -8.42
N VAL A 385 23.03 -12.04 -8.19
CA VAL A 385 22.95 -13.14 -7.23
C VAL A 385 24.07 -13.01 -6.22
N LEU A 386 23.71 -13.10 -4.93
CA LEU A 386 24.64 -13.02 -3.80
C LEU A 386 24.71 -14.36 -3.07
N ALA A 387 25.84 -14.62 -2.41
CA ALA A 387 26.03 -15.80 -1.58
C ALA A 387 26.42 -15.40 -0.16
N LEU A 388 25.79 -16.02 0.84
CA LEU A 388 26.01 -15.75 2.26
C LEU A 388 26.19 -17.07 3.02
N THR A 389 26.91 -17.00 4.15
CA THR A 389 26.92 -18.07 5.15
C THR A 389 26.03 -17.64 6.32
N VAL A 390 25.06 -18.46 6.67
CA VAL A 390 24.02 -18.15 7.65
C VAL A 390 23.84 -19.26 8.68
N ILE A 391 23.32 -18.92 9.85
CA ILE A 391 22.92 -19.86 10.89
C ILE A 391 21.42 -19.73 11.15
N VAL A 392 20.75 -20.86 11.33
CA VAL A 392 19.33 -20.88 11.70
C VAL A 392 19.17 -20.45 13.15
N ARG A 393 18.38 -19.41 13.41
CA ARG A 393 18.11 -18.89 14.76
C ARG A 393 16.77 -19.32 15.32
N TRP A 394 15.77 -19.48 14.47
CA TRP A 394 14.46 -19.99 14.85
C TRP A 394 13.72 -20.43 13.59
N GLN A 395 12.80 -21.35 13.75
CA GLN A 395 11.85 -21.76 12.73
C GLN A 395 10.47 -21.97 13.37
N ASN A 396 9.39 -21.68 12.64
CA ASN A 396 8.03 -21.97 13.08
C ASN A 396 7.39 -23.11 12.26
N PRO A 397 6.28 -23.70 12.75
CA PRO A 397 5.57 -24.77 12.04
C PRO A 397 5.06 -24.41 10.64
N GLN A 398 4.86 -23.10 10.36
CA GLN A 398 4.43 -22.60 9.07
C GLN A 398 5.58 -22.45 8.06
N GLY A 399 6.81 -22.81 8.43
CA GLY A 399 8.01 -22.74 7.60
C GLY A 399 8.64 -21.35 7.52
N LEU A 400 8.22 -20.41 8.38
CA LEU A 400 8.94 -19.16 8.56
C LEU A 400 10.24 -19.44 9.32
N ILE A 401 11.31 -18.82 8.86
CA ILE A 401 12.66 -19.01 9.39
C ILE A 401 13.34 -17.66 9.58
N GLY A 402 14.05 -17.52 10.69
CA GLY A 402 14.98 -16.44 10.95
C GLY A 402 16.42 -16.93 10.83
N LEU A 403 17.20 -16.26 10.00
CA LEU A 403 18.59 -16.58 9.73
C LEU A 403 19.48 -15.40 10.15
N GLU A 404 20.57 -15.70 10.85
CA GLU A 404 21.64 -14.73 11.15
C GLU A 404 22.79 -14.94 10.15
N ILE A 405 23.36 -13.83 9.68
CA ILE A 405 24.44 -13.83 8.71
C ILE A 405 25.78 -13.92 9.44
N LEU A 406 26.47 -15.05 9.27
CA LEU A 406 27.80 -15.27 9.83
C LEU A 406 28.91 -14.68 8.95
N ARG A 407 28.73 -14.77 7.64
CA ARG A 407 29.66 -14.18 6.65
C ARG A 407 28.90 -13.67 5.44
N SER A 408 29.21 -12.45 5.04
CA SER A 408 28.69 -11.78 3.85
C SER A 408 29.82 -11.18 3.02
N SER A 409 29.54 -10.88 1.75
CA SER A 409 30.45 -10.13 0.88
C SER A 409 30.17 -8.62 0.96
N ASP A 410 31.08 -7.77 0.52
CA ASP A 410 30.84 -6.32 0.43
C ASP A 410 29.67 -5.97 -0.50
N ARG A 411 29.36 -6.86 -1.45
CA ARG A 411 28.17 -6.74 -2.31
C ARG A 411 26.87 -6.84 -1.51
N TRP A 412 26.83 -7.64 -0.44
CA TRP A 412 25.67 -7.70 0.45
C TRP A 412 25.46 -6.39 1.21
N LYS A 413 26.52 -5.85 1.80
CA LYS A 413 26.48 -4.55 2.48
C LYS A 413 26.05 -3.45 1.53
N SER A 414 26.58 -3.47 0.31
CA SER A 414 26.19 -2.54 -0.76
C SER A 414 24.70 -2.68 -1.13
N PHE A 415 24.20 -3.90 -1.26
CA PHE A 415 22.78 -4.17 -1.50
C PHE A 415 21.90 -3.61 -0.37
N VAL A 416 22.20 -3.92 0.90
CA VAL A 416 21.42 -3.39 2.05
C VAL A 416 21.49 -1.86 2.10
N ARG A 417 22.65 -1.26 1.82
CA ARG A 417 22.80 0.20 1.75
C ARG A 417 21.96 0.84 0.64
N ARG A 418 21.81 0.18 -0.52
CA ARG A 418 20.88 0.62 -1.58
C ARG A 418 19.42 0.58 -1.11
N LEU A 419 19.04 -0.40 -0.30
CA LEU A 419 17.69 -0.44 0.30
C LEU A 419 17.45 0.76 1.23
N GLN A 420 18.50 1.18 1.96
CA GLN A 420 18.47 2.33 2.85
C GLN A 420 18.50 3.70 2.14
N THR A 421 19.34 3.87 1.14
CA THR A 421 19.57 5.18 0.48
C THR A 421 18.39 5.61 -0.39
N THR A 422 17.73 4.72 -1.13
CA THR A 422 16.51 5.08 -1.89
C THR A 422 15.32 5.43 -0.98
N SER A 423 15.35 5.06 0.31
CA SER A 423 14.35 5.54 1.28
C SER A 423 14.59 7.00 1.74
N LEU A 424 15.81 7.53 1.58
CA LEU A 424 16.22 8.83 2.13
C LEU A 424 16.59 9.87 1.05
N ASP A 425 17.27 9.48 -0.04
CA ASP A 425 17.88 10.42 -0.99
C ASP A 425 16.93 10.94 -2.09
N GLU A 426 15.73 10.38 -2.24
CA GLU A 426 14.67 10.97 -3.12
C GLU A 426 13.72 11.91 -2.34
N ALA A 427 14.05 12.22 -1.09
CA ALA A 427 13.33 13.15 -0.22
C ALA A 427 14.04 14.51 -0.04
N ALA A 428 15.26 14.64 -0.58
CA ALA A 428 15.98 15.90 -0.78
C ALA A 428 15.70 16.45 -2.18
#